data_AF-A0A9W6KE20-F1
#
_entry.id   AF-A0A9W6KE20-F1
#
_cell.length_a   1.000
_cell.length_b   1.000
_cell.length_c   1.000
_cell.angle_alpha   90.00
_cell.angle_beta   90.00
_cell.angle_gamma   90.00
#
_symmetry.space_group_name_H-M   'P 1'
#
loop_
_entity.id
_entity.type
_entity.pdbx_description
1 polymer ?
#
loop_
_entity_poly.entity_id
_entity_poly.type
_entity_poly.pdbx_seq_one_letter_code
_entity_poly.pdbx_strand_id
1 'polypeptide(L)'
;MEIGPVLHADDVVAGKMSALFTRAEPRDFLDVDAAIVSGRYTRQRLCELAAESDAGFDRRILADLFGMLERYPDRRFAFYGADTKHLAAIRARFADWRRELLDDSSATQ
;
A
#
# COMPACT_ATOMS: atom_id res chain seq x y z
N MET A 1 -21.20 20.61 22.32
CA MET A 1 -20.45 19.36 22.59
C MET A 1 -19.69 19.03 21.33
N GLU A 2 -18.47 19.56 21.23
CA GLU A 2 -17.58 19.34 20.09
C GLU A 2 -16.92 17.97 20.29
N ILE A 3 -17.34 17.00 19.48
CA ILE A 3 -16.67 15.71 19.35
C ILE A 3 -15.30 16.04 18.73
N GLY A 4 -14.22 15.85 19.50
CA GLY A 4 -12.84 16.00 19.00
C GLY A 4 -12.59 15.10 17.77
N PRO A 5 -11.52 15.34 17.00
CA PRO A 5 -11.35 14.75 15.67
C PRO A 5 -11.37 13.23 15.78
N VAL A 6 -12.49 12.63 15.39
CA VAL A 6 -12.56 11.21 15.07
C VAL A 6 -11.59 11.06 13.92
N LEU A 7 -10.45 10.41 14.14
CA LEU A 7 -9.59 10.01 13.03
C LEU A 7 -10.48 9.25 12.05
N HIS A 8 -10.74 9.82 10.88
CA HIS A 8 -11.54 9.12 9.89
C HIS A 8 -10.77 7.87 9.48
N ALA A 9 -11.46 6.76 9.22
CA ALA A 9 -10.80 5.53 8.76
C ALA A 9 -9.92 5.81 7.52
N ASP A 10 -10.33 6.78 6.72
CA ASP A 10 -9.60 7.32 5.57
C ASP A 10 -8.26 7.96 5.98
N ASP A 11 -8.21 8.73 7.07
CA ASP A 11 -6.96 9.33 7.59
C ASP A 11 -5.99 8.24 8.08
N VAL A 12 -6.51 7.19 8.73
CA VAL A 12 -5.70 6.05 9.19
C VAL A 12 -5.07 5.34 7.99
N VAL A 13 -5.87 5.10 6.95
CA VAL A 13 -5.42 4.39 5.75
C VAL A 13 -4.47 5.25 4.91
N ALA A 14 -4.72 6.56 4.80
CA ALA A 14 -3.80 7.51 4.19
C ALA A 14 -2.45 7.51 4.92
N GLY A 15 -2.45 7.50 6.26
CA GLY A 15 -1.24 7.37 7.07
C GLY A 15 -0.46 6.07 6.81
N LYS A 16 -1.16 4.94 6.63
CA LYS A 16 -0.53 3.65 6.24
C LYS A 16 0.09 3.71 4.85
N MET A 17 -0.62 4.30 3.88
CA MET A 17 -0.09 4.50 2.53
C MET A 17 1.14 5.41 2.53
N SER A 18 1.12 6.51 3.30
CA SER A 18 2.26 7.40 3.46
C SER A 18 3.46 6.70 4.13
N ALA A 19 3.22 5.88 5.16
CA ALA A 19 4.27 5.07 5.79
C ALA A 19 4.91 4.09 4.79
N LEU A 20 4.08 3.40 3.99
CA LEU A 20 4.58 2.54 2.91
C LEU A 20 5.41 3.32 1.89
N PHE A 21 4.90 4.48 1.43
CA PHE A 21 5.56 5.29 0.42
C PHE A 21 6.92 5.85 0.88
N THR A 22 7.04 6.18 2.16
CA THR A 22 8.25 6.82 2.72
C THR A 22 9.27 5.82 3.24
N ARG A 23 8.85 4.68 3.80
CA ARG A 23 9.73 3.70 4.47
C ARG A 23 9.82 2.38 3.72
N ALA A 24 8.72 1.96 3.10
CA ALA A 24 8.57 0.67 2.45
C ALA A 24 9.05 -0.50 3.34
N GLU A 25 8.61 -0.55 4.60
CA GLU A 25 8.94 -1.67 5.51
C GLU A 25 7.95 -2.83 5.34
N PRO A 26 8.36 -4.09 5.59
CA PRO A 26 7.50 -5.28 5.47
C PRO A 26 6.14 -5.17 6.15
N ARG A 27 6.08 -4.52 7.33
CA ARG A 27 4.82 -4.30 8.06
C ARG A 27 3.87 -3.35 7.33
N ASP A 28 4.40 -2.36 6.60
CA ASP A 28 3.58 -1.36 5.93
C ASP A 28 2.87 -2.02 4.73
N PHE A 29 3.54 -2.96 4.06
CA PHE A 29 2.91 -3.82 3.04
C PHE A 29 1.79 -4.68 3.62
N LEU A 30 2.01 -5.29 4.80
CA LEU A 30 0.98 -6.08 5.49
C LEU A 30 -0.23 -5.23 5.89
N ASP A 31 0.02 -4.01 6.37
CA ASP A 31 -1.02 -3.07 6.79
C ASP A 31 -1.89 -2.60 5.62
N VAL A 32 -1.28 -2.32 4.47
CA VAL A 32 -1.98 -1.93 3.25
C VAL A 32 -2.70 -3.15 2.62
N ASP A 33 -2.07 -4.32 2.63
CA ASP A 33 -2.71 -5.56 2.17
C ASP A 33 -3.98 -5.87 2.97
N ALA A 34 -3.93 -5.73 4.29
CA ALA A 34 -5.08 -5.92 5.16
C ALA A 34 -6.22 -4.94 4.81
N ALA A 35 -5.90 -3.68 4.45
CA ALA A 35 -6.90 -2.70 4.00
C ALA A 35 -7.57 -3.15 2.69
N ILE A 36 -6.80 -3.66 1.72
CA ILE A 36 -7.31 -4.20 0.45
C ILE A 36 -8.17 -5.43 0.69
N VAL A 37 -7.66 -6.41 1.44
CA VAL A 37 -8.34 -7.69 1.71
C VAL A 37 -9.61 -7.49 2.53
N SER A 38 -9.69 -6.43 3.35
CA SER A 38 -10.92 -6.09 4.08
C SER A 38 -12.09 -5.72 3.15
N GLY A 39 -11.83 -5.42 1.88
CA GLY A 39 -12.83 -5.01 0.89
C GLY A 39 -13.38 -3.60 1.10
N ARG A 40 -12.93 -2.87 2.15
CA ARG A 40 -13.38 -1.51 2.44
C ARG A 40 -12.77 -0.46 1.51
N TYR A 41 -11.57 -0.73 1.00
CA TYR A 41 -10.82 0.19 0.15
C TYR A 41 -10.42 -0.49 -1.15
N THR A 42 -10.68 0.20 -2.26
CA THR A 42 -10.15 -0.19 -3.57
C THR A 42 -8.72 0.34 -3.72
N ARG A 43 -7.92 -0.30 -4.58
CA ARG A 43 -6.56 0.15 -4.94
C ARG A 43 -6.55 1.62 -5.40
N GLN A 44 -7.54 2.00 -6.21
CA GLN A 44 -7.69 3.38 -6.66
C GLN A 44 -7.95 4.34 -5.49
N ARG A 45 -8.89 4.00 -4.58
CA ARG A 45 -9.20 4.84 -3.42
C ARG A 45 -7.98 4.98 -2.49
N LEU A 46 -7.17 3.94 -2.35
CA LEU A 46 -5.92 4.01 -1.59
C LEU A 46 -4.93 5.01 -2.21
N CYS A 47 -4.79 5.02 -3.54
CA CYS A 47 -3.96 6.01 -4.23
C CYS A 47 -4.51 7.43 -4.11
N GLU A 48 -5.82 7.62 -4.19
CA GLU A 48 -6.47 8.93 -3.99
C GLU A 48 -6.21 9.48 -2.59
N LEU A 49 -6.46 8.66 -1.56
CA LEU A 49 -6.20 9.04 -0.16
C LEU A 49 -4.73 9.37 0.10
N ALA A 50 -3.81 8.63 -0.52
CA ALA A 50 -2.39 8.92 -0.41
C ALA A 50 -2.03 10.26 -1.07
N ALA A 51 -2.59 10.56 -2.25
CA ALA A 51 -2.37 11.82 -2.96
C ALA A 51 -3.03 13.02 -2.25
N GLU A 52 -4.19 12.83 -1.63
CA GLU A 52 -4.86 13.84 -0.81
C GLU A 52 -4.04 14.18 0.44
N SER A 53 -3.36 13.18 1.03
CA SER A 53 -2.56 13.36 2.24
C SER A 53 -1.13 13.84 1.98
N ASP A 54 -0.54 13.54 0.81
CA ASP A 54 0.84 13.87 0.47
C ASP A 54 0.93 14.34 -0.98
N ALA A 55 1.20 15.64 -1.17
CA ALA A 55 1.35 16.24 -2.50
C ALA A 55 2.60 15.72 -3.26
N GLY A 56 3.53 15.05 -2.58
CA GLY A 56 4.68 14.37 -3.17
C GLY A 56 4.38 12.92 -3.58
N PHE A 57 3.16 12.42 -3.37
CA PHE A 57 2.78 11.08 -3.77
C PHE A 57 2.78 10.92 -5.30
N ASP A 58 3.50 9.91 -5.79
CA ASP A 58 3.59 9.59 -7.20
C ASP A 58 3.33 8.09 -7.43
N ARG A 59 2.41 7.78 -8.35
CA ARG A 59 2.00 6.41 -8.67
C ARG A 59 3.14 5.56 -9.26
N ARG A 60 4.05 6.15 -10.03
CA ARG A 60 5.24 5.46 -10.57
C ARG A 60 6.23 5.16 -9.47
N ILE A 61 6.49 6.11 -8.56
CA ILE A 61 7.35 5.85 -7.38
C ILE A 61 6.75 4.71 -6.55
N LEU A 62 5.43 4.73 -6.31
CA LEU A 62 4.75 3.65 -5.60
C LEU A 62 4.93 2.29 -6.31
N ALA A 63 4.79 2.25 -7.63
CA ALA A 63 5.02 1.05 -8.42
C ALA A 63 6.47 0.53 -8.29
N ASP A 64 7.45 1.42 -8.23
CA ASP A 64 8.85 1.03 -8.02
C ASP A 64 9.10 0.46 -6.62
N LEU A 65 8.48 1.04 -5.58
CA LEU A 65 8.51 0.49 -4.22
C LEU A 65 7.90 -0.91 -4.16
N PHE A 66 6.81 -1.16 -4.89
CA PHE A 66 6.24 -2.51 -5.02
C PHE A 66 7.21 -3.46 -5.72
N GLY A 67 8.03 -2.98 -6.65
CA GLY A 67 9.14 -3.75 -7.20
C GLY A 67 10.22 -4.11 -6.20
N MET A 68 10.46 -3.26 -5.20
CA MET A 68 11.42 -3.55 -4.13
C MET A 68 10.94 -4.69 -3.24
N LEU A 69 9.63 -4.82 -3.02
CA LEU A 69 9.02 -5.87 -2.21
C LEU A 69 9.48 -7.27 -2.64
N GLU A 70 9.55 -7.54 -3.94
CA GLU A 70 10.01 -8.82 -4.50
C GLU A 70 11.42 -9.21 -4.03
N ARG A 71 12.27 -8.22 -3.73
CA ARG A 71 13.66 -8.42 -3.29
C ARG A 71 13.78 -8.62 -1.78
N TYR A 72 12.73 -8.38 -1.01
CA TYR A 72 12.79 -8.54 0.44
C TYR A 72 12.78 -10.02 0.82
N PRO A 73 13.66 -10.47 1.73
CA PRO A 73 13.71 -11.86 2.13
C PRO A 73 12.53 -12.22 3.04
N ASP A 74 11.96 -13.40 2.83
CA ASP A 74 10.75 -13.88 3.52
C ASP A 74 10.86 -13.85 5.05
N ARG A 75 12.06 -14.05 5.59
CA ARG A 75 12.35 -13.96 7.04
C ARG A 75 11.93 -12.64 7.68
N ARG A 76 11.93 -11.54 6.92
CA ARG A 76 11.49 -10.23 7.40
C ARG A 76 9.97 -10.18 7.61
N PHE A 77 9.20 -10.91 6.80
CA PHE A 77 7.75 -11.02 6.93
C PHE A 77 7.36 -12.04 8.00
N ALA A 78 8.13 -13.12 8.12
CA ALA A 78 7.95 -14.12 9.17
C ALA A 78 8.05 -13.53 10.59
N PHE A 79 8.87 -12.48 10.79
CA PHE A 79 8.93 -11.74 12.05
C PHE A 79 7.58 -11.13 12.46
N TYR A 80 6.73 -10.81 11.49
CA TYR A 80 5.38 -10.28 11.69
C TYR A 80 4.30 -11.38 11.67
N GLY A 81 4.68 -12.66 11.65
CA GLY A 81 3.75 -13.78 11.67
C GLY A 81 3.11 -14.12 10.32
N ALA A 82 3.57 -13.52 9.21
CA ALA A 82 3.11 -13.90 7.88
C ALA A 82 3.68 -15.27 7.48
N ASP A 83 2.79 -16.22 7.19
CA ASP A 83 3.18 -17.52 6.65
C ASP A 83 3.55 -17.43 5.15
N THR A 84 4.11 -18.51 4.61
CA THR A 84 4.57 -18.56 3.20
C THR A 84 3.44 -18.42 2.19
N LYS A 85 2.23 -18.89 2.50
CA LYS A 85 1.06 -18.77 1.60
C LYS A 85 0.55 -17.34 1.59
N HIS A 86 0.46 -16.71 2.75
CA HIS A 86 0.09 -15.32 2.90
C HIS A 86 1.09 -14.42 2.17
N LEU A 87 2.39 -14.66 2.34
CA LEU A 87 3.41 -13.89 1.67
C LEU A 87 3.36 -14.04 0.14
N ALA A 88 3.14 -15.26 -0.37
CA ALA A 88 2.95 -15.47 -1.81
C ALA A 88 1.74 -14.69 -2.34
N ALA A 89 0.64 -14.67 -1.59
CA ALA A 89 -0.57 -13.94 -1.95
C ALA A 89 -0.37 -12.41 -1.94
N ILE A 90 0.35 -11.89 -0.94
CA ILE A 90 0.73 -10.47 -0.87
C ILE A 90 1.59 -10.11 -2.08
N ARG A 91 2.64 -10.88 -2.35
CA ARG A 91 3.55 -10.63 -3.49
C ARG A 91 2.79 -10.59 -4.82
N ALA A 92 1.89 -11.54 -5.05
CA ALA A 92 1.04 -11.57 -6.23
C ALA A 92 0.16 -10.31 -6.32
N ARG A 93 -0.54 -9.94 -5.24
CA ARG A 93 -1.42 -8.76 -5.22
C ARG A 93 -0.67 -7.46 -5.49
N PHE A 94 0.50 -7.27 -4.90
CA PHE A 94 1.32 -6.08 -5.12
C PHE A 94 1.97 -6.08 -6.52
N ALA A 95 2.33 -7.23 -7.06
CA ALA A 95 2.81 -7.34 -8.45
C ALA A 95 1.71 -7.03 -9.47
N ASP A 96 0.48 -7.49 -9.22
CA ASP A 96 -0.69 -7.15 -10.03
C ASP A 96 -0.96 -5.66 -9.99
N TRP A 97 -0.99 -5.09 -8.79
CA TRP A 97 -1.21 -3.65 -8.62
C TRP A 97 -0.09 -2.82 -9.25
N ARG A 98 1.16 -3.26 -9.14
CA ARG A 98 2.29 -2.60 -9.81
C ARG A 98 2.06 -2.50 -11.32
N ARG A 99 1.61 -3.58 -11.96
CA ARG A 99 1.32 -3.59 -13.39
C ARG A 99 0.23 -2.60 -13.74
N GLU A 100 -0.87 -2.57 -12.99
CA GLU A 100 -1.95 -1.59 -13.16
C GLU A 100 -1.44 -0.15 -13.08
N LEU A 101 -0.58 0.17 -12.10
CA LEU A 101 -0.02 1.52 -11.94
C LEU A 101 0.89 1.93 -13.11
N LEU A 102 1.67 0.99 -13.65
CA LEU A 102 2.56 1.23 -14.78
C LEU A 102 1.77 1.38 -16.10
N ASP A 103 0.72 0.58 -16.28
CA ASP A 103 -0.15 0.62 -17.46
C ASP A 103 -0.98 1.92 -17.48
N ASP A 104 -1.57 2.32 -16.35
CA ASP A 104 -2.33 3.58 -16.22
C ASP A 104 -1.45 4.82 -16.47
N SER A 105 -0.18 4.74 -16.05
CA SER A 105 0.81 5.78 -16.30
C SER A 105 1.27 5.88 -17.76
N SER A 106 1.00 4.86 -18.58
CA SER A 106 1.30 4.84 -20.02
C SER A 106 0.17 5.43 -20.88
N ALA A 107 -1.07 5.41 -20.36
CA ALA A 107 -2.25 5.92 -21.05
C ALA A 107 -2.41 7.46 -20.99
N THR A 108 -1.64 8.14 -20.13
CA THR A 108 -1.65 9.61 -19.97
C THR A 108 -0.50 10.30 -20.74
N GLN A 109 0.16 9.61 -21.67
CA GLN A 109 1.22 10.18 -22.53
C GLN A 109 0.73 10.50 -23.94
#